data_AF-Q54GM5-F1
#
_entry.id   AF-Q54GM5-F1
#
_cell.length_a   1.000
_cell.length_b   1.000
_cell.length_c   1.000
_cell.angle_alpha   90.00
_cell.angle_beta   90.00
_cell.angle_gamma   90.00
#
_symmetry.space_group_name_H-M   'P 1'
#
loop_
_entity.id
_entity.type
_entity.pdbx_description
1 polymer ?
#
loop_
_entity_poly.entity_id
_entity_poly.type
_entity_poly.pdbx_seq_one_letter_code
_entity_poly.pdbx_strand_id
1 'polypeptide(L)' 'MAIIKPGGHYIVPTKGEEISTFILENEGDELARCELNLNGNIQETLDILPHSTQTKMMDVRGKLTLCNIGKTHIKIL' A
#
# COMPACT_ATOMS: atom_id res chain seq x y z
N MET A 1 -10.59 0.15 -7.89
CA MET A 1 -9.23 0.74 -7.85
C MET A 1 -9.24 1.96 -6.95
N ALA A 2 -8.20 2.11 -6.14
CA ALA A 2 -8.06 3.24 -5.23
C ALA A 2 -6.70 3.92 -5.45
N ILE A 3 -6.66 5.24 -5.31
CA ILE A 3 -5.42 6.03 -5.42
C ILE A 3 -5.13 6.63 -4.05
N ILE A 4 -3.95 6.35 -3.52
CA ILE A 4 -3.43 6.95 -2.31
C ILE A 4 -2.56 8.14 -2.70
N LYS A 5 -3.07 9.36 -2.46
CA LYS A 5 -2.30 10.59 -2.63
C LYS A 5 -1.15 10.67 -1.60
N PRO A 6 -0.10 11.47 -1.83
CA PRO A 6 0.93 11.74 -0.83
C PRO A 6 0.32 12.16 0.52
N GLY A 7 0.75 11.52 1.62
CA GLY A 7 0.20 11.71 2.97
C GLY A 7 -1.19 11.10 3.20
N GLY A 8 -1.78 10.50 2.16
CA GLY A 8 -3.07 9.81 2.23
C GLY A 8 -2.93 8.38 2.75
N HIS A 9 -4.07 7.76 3.02
CA HIS A 9 -4.14 6.37 3.41
C HIS A 9 -5.36 5.68 2.78
N TYR A 10 -5.29 4.35 2.71
CA TYR A 10 -6.37 3.50 2.25
C TYR A 10 -6.56 2.33 3.22
N ILE A 11 -7.77 2.20 3.77
CA ILE A 11 -8.12 1.07 4.62
C ILE A 11 -8.50 -0.08 3.68
N VAL A 12 -7.74 -1.17 3.76
CA VAL A 12 -8.02 -2.35 2.96
C VAL A 12 -9.28 -3.03 3.52
N PRO A 13 -10.30 -3.30 2.70
CA PRO A 13 -11.49 -4.03 3.13
C PRO A 13 -11.15 -5.52 3.31
N THR A 14 -10.60 -5.86 4.47
CA THR A 14 -10.28 -7.25 4.84
C THR A 14 -11.55 -7.93 5.35
N LYS A 15 -12.17 -8.78 4.53
CA LYS A 15 -13.37 -9.54 4.90
C LYS A 15 -13.03 -10.80 5.73
N GLY A 16 -12.10 -10.67 6.68
CA GLY A 16 -11.57 -11.82 7.42
C GLY A 16 -10.71 -12.76 6.58
N GLU A 17 -10.15 -12.28 5.47
CA GLU A 17 -9.17 -13.05 4.72
C GLU A 17 -7.84 -13.11 5.47
N GLU A 18 -7.21 -14.29 5.48
CA GLU A 18 -5.87 -14.46 6.02
C GLU A 18 -4.87 -13.83 5.06
N ILE A 19 -4.77 -14.27 3.80
CA ILE A 19 -3.75 -13.74 2.89
C ILE A 19 -4.36 -12.72 1.94
N SER A 20 -3.93 -11.46 2.01
CA SER A 20 -4.26 -10.44 1.02
C SER A 20 -3.09 -10.21 0.06
N THR A 21 -3.40 -10.13 -1.23
CA THR A 21 -2.46 -9.73 -2.28
C THR A 21 -2.76 -8.29 -2.71
N PHE A 22 -1.74 -7.45 -2.70
CA PHE A 22 -1.79 -6.05 -3.11
C PHE A 22 -0.92 -5.85 -4.32
N ILE A 23 -1.47 -5.21 -5.34
CA ILE A 23 -0.70 -4.76 -6.49
C ILE A 23 -0.67 -3.24 -6.41
N LEU A 24 0.52 -2.69 -6.17
CA LEU A 24 0.76 -1.27 -6.01
C LEU A 24 1.51 -0.76 -7.23
N GLU A 25 0.94 0.20 -7.92
CA GLU A 25 1.51 0.85 -9.09
C GLU A 25 1.94 2.27 -8.73
N ASN A 26 3.16 2.64 -9.12
CA ASN A 26 3.66 4.00 -9.08
C ASN A 26 3.71 4.54 -10.51
N GLU A 27 2.79 5.45 -10.84
CA GLU A 27 2.73 6.12 -12.14
C GLU A 27 3.56 7.43 -12.18
N GLY A 28 4.28 7.75 -11.10
CA GLY A 28 5.09 8.97 -11.01
C GLY A 28 6.57 8.75 -11.31
N ASP A 29 7.28 9.88 -11.52
CA ASP A 29 8.71 9.93 -11.82
C ASP A 29 9.62 9.78 -10.58
N GLU A 30 9.05 9.88 -9.38
CA GLU A 30 9.75 9.74 -8.11
C GLU A 30 9.46 8.39 -7.45
N LEU A 31 10.33 7.96 -6.54
CA LEU A 31 10.11 6.75 -5.73
C LEU A 31 8.85 6.89 -4.87
N ALA A 32 7.91 5.95 -5.01
CA ALA A 32 6.77 5.88 -4.11
C ALA A 32 7.14 5.10 -2.85
N ARG A 33 6.57 5.49 -1.71
CA ARG A 33 6.82 4.84 -0.43
C ARG A 33 5.49 4.55 0.27
N CYS A 34 5.20 3.28 0.51
CA CYS A 34 3.97 2.82 1.17
C CYS A 34 4.30 2.15 2.49
N GLU A 35 3.74 2.62 3.60
CA GLU A 35 3.74 1.89 4.87
C GLU A 35 2.52 0.99 4.97
N LEU A 36 2.73 -0.23 5.45
CA LEU A 36 1.68 -1.20 5.70
C LEU A 36 1.47 -1.25 7.20
N ASN A 37 0.33 -0.75 7.65
CA ASN A 37 -0.02 -0.69 9.06
C ASN A 37 -1.12 -1.69 9.38
N LEU A 38 -0.81 -2.69 10.20
CA LEU A 38 -1.75 -3.70 10.67
C LEU A 38 -2.12 -3.43 12.13
N ASN A 39 -3.40 -3.22 12.38
CA ASN A 39 -3.96 -2.98 13.72
C ASN A 39 -3.24 -1.84 14.48
N GLY A 40 -2.79 -0.81 13.78
CA GLY A 40 -2.09 0.34 14.36
C GLY A 40 -0.55 0.22 14.35
N ASN A 41 -0.01 -0.97 14.05
CA ASN A 41 1.43 -1.22 14.03
C ASN A 41 1.99 -1.27 12.61
N ILE A 42 3.05 -0.50 12.35
CA ILE A 42 3.80 -0.56 11.09
C ILE A 42 4.45 -1.93 10.98
N GLN A 43 4.11 -2.68 9.93
CA GLN A 43 4.70 -3.99 9.65
C GLN A 43 5.88 -3.85 8.69
N GLU A 44 5.72 -3.03 7.66
CA GLU A 44 6.69 -2.91 6.58
C GLU A 44 6.53 -1.57 5.86
N THR A 45 7.62 -1.13 5.23
CA THR A 45 7.63 0.00 4.29
C THR A 45 8.10 -0.54 2.95
N LEU A 46 7.29 -0.34 1.91
CA LEU A 46 7.59 -0.70 0.53
C LEU A 46 8.03 0.53 -0.24
N ASP A 47 9.12 0.38 -0.98
CA ASP A 47 9.59 1.37 -1.94
C ASP A 47 9.28 0.87 -3.36
N ILE A 48 8.49 1.63 -4.12
CA ILE A 48 8.04 1.27 -5.47
C ILE A 48 8.73 2.21 -6.45
N LEU A 49 9.53 1.64 -7.35
CA LEU A 49 10.28 2.39 -8.37
C LEU A 49 9.34 3.22 -9.27
N PRO A 50 9.82 4.33 -9.86
CA PRO A 50 9.07 5.11 -10.85
C PRO A 50 8.54 4.24 -11.99
N HIS A 51 7.32 4.51 -12.43
CA HIS A 51 6.65 3.82 -13.55
C HIS A 51 6.67 2.29 -13.43
N SER A 52 6.55 1.78 -12.20
CA SER A 52 6.65 0.37 -11.88
C SER A 52 5.50 -0.12 -11.03
N THR A 53 5.25 -1.43 -11.12
CA THR A 53 4.26 -2.13 -10.31
C THR A 53 4.95 -3.13 -9.41
N GLN A 54 4.54 -3.17 -8.14
CA GLN A 54 5.02 -4.11 -7.15
C GLN A 54 3.85 -4.91 -6.57
N THR A 55 4.00 -6.22 -6.52
CA THR A 55 3.02 -7.11 -5.87
C THR A 55 3.53 -7.50 -4.50
N LYS A 56 2.66 -7.42 -3.48
CA LYS A 56 2.95 -7.86 -2.12
C LYS A 56 1.85 -8.79 -1.64
N MET A 57 2.24 -9.92 -1.05
CA MET A 57 1.34 -10.80 -0.31
C MET A 57 1.65 -10.68 1.18
N MET A 58 0.63 -10.60 2.02
CA MET A 58 0.78 -10.63 3.48
C MET A 58 -0.44 -11.26 4.17
N ASP A 59 -0.21 -11.82 5.36
CA ASP A 59 -1.28 -12.26 6.25
C ASP A 59 -1.88 -11.03 6.97
N VAL A 60 -3.20 -10.84 6.85
CA VAL A 60 -3.97 -9.69 7.29
C VAL A 60 -5.04 -10.11 8.30
N ARG A 61 -4.57 -10.52 9.48
CA ARG A 61 -5.45 -10.73 10.63
C ARG A 61 -5.82 -9.40 11.27
N GLY A 62 -6.82 -8.73 10.71
CA GLY A 62 -7.41 -7.51 11.25
C GLY A 62 -7.45 -6.34 10.26
N LYS A 63 -7.33 -5.12 10.79
CA LYS A 63 -7.44 -3.90 9.99
C LYS A 63 -6.08 -3.53 9.41
N LEU A 64 -5.93 -3.69 8.10
CA LEU A 64 -4.79 -3.18 7.35
C LEU A 64 -5.09 -1.80 6.78
N THR A 65 -4.14 -0.89 6.93
CA THR A 65 -4.14 0.43 6.33
C THR A 65 -2.85 0.61 5.54
N LEU A 66 -2.98 0.95 4.27
CA LEU A 66 -1.87 1.32 3.41
C LEU A 66 -1.71 2.84 3.48
N CYS A 67 -0.55 3.33 3.89
CA CYS A 67 -0.26 4.75 4.06
C CYS A 67 0.79 5.18 3.03
N ASN A 68 0.48 6.18 2.21
CA ASN A 68 1.47 6.72 1.28
C ASN A 68 2.29 7.80 1.99
N ILE A 69 3.51 7.46 2.35
CA ILE A 69 4.49 8.36 2.98
C ILE A 69 5.48 8.95 1.96
N GLY A 70 5.29 8.64 0.67
CA GLY A 70 6.07 9.17 -0.44
C GLY A 70 5.52 10.50 -0.98
N LYS A 71 6.11 10.95 -2.09
CA LYS A 71 5.75 12.22 -2.77
C LYS A 71 4.90 12.04 -4.03
N THR A 72 4.81 10.81 -4.53
CA THR A 72 4.02 10.45 -5.70
C THR A 72 2.75 9.70 -5.30
N HIS A 73 1.80 9.58 -6.22
CA HIS A 73 0.58 8.80 -6.02
C HIS A 73 0.88 7.30 -6.09
N ILE A 74 0.21 6.52 -5.24
CA ILE A 74 0.25 5.06 -5.28
C ILE A 74 -1.13 4.57 -5.66
N LYS A 75 -1.21 3.77 -6.71
CA LYS A 75 -2.46 3.20 -7.20
C LYS A 75 -2.52 1.74 -6.79
N ILE A 76 -3.65 1.36 -6.19
CA ILE A 76 -3.93 -0.02 -5.81
C ILE A 76 -4.78 -0.62 -6.93
N LEU A 77 -4.23 -1.62 -7.62
CA LEU A 77 -4.90 -2.35 -8.69
C LEU A 77 -5.84 -3.42 -8.11
#